data_AF-L1Q4J7-F1
#
_entry.id   AF-L1Q4J7-F1
#
_cell.length_a   1.000
_cell.length_b   1.000
_cell.length_c   1.000
_cell.angle_alpha   90.00
_cell.angle_beta   90.00
_cell.angle_gamma   90.00
#
_symmetry.space_group_name_H-M   'P 1'
#
loop_
_entity.id
_entity.type
_entity.pdbx_description
1 polymer ?
#
loop_
_entity_poly.entity_id
_entity_poly.type
_entity_poly.pdbx_seq_one_letter_code
_entity_poly.pdbx_strand_id
1 'polypeptide(L)'
;MKSRFLAYTEALSLDTFVQILTFEQRLQTCQYRAGKTDKVPALVQELQGWIERKRWLPPAFRYEPNTLELQWQDDNEQWQPLTAHPLYKAKVTGY
;
A
#
# COMPACT_ATOMS: atom_id res chain seq x y z
N MET A 1 7.96 -10.30 15.81
CA MET A 1 8.10 -8.83 15.65
C MET A 1 8.14 -8.56 14.15
N LYS A 2 7.09 -8.00 13.54
CA LYS A 2 7.16 -7.59 12.12
C LYS A 2 8.28 -6.56 12.00
N SER A 3 9.18 -6.74 11.04
CA SER A 3 10.21 -5.74 10.75
C SER A 3 9.55 -4.39 10.46
N ARG A 4 10.07 -3.30 11.02
CA ARG A 4 9.61 -1.93 10.72
C ARG A 4 9.54 -1.72 9.19
N PHE A 5 10.48 -2.28 8.45
CA PHE A 5 10.51 -2.23 6.98
C PHE A 5 9.28 -2.87 6.32
N LEU A 6 8.84 -4.03 6.82
CA LEU A 6 7.75 -4.79 6.23
C LEU A 6 6.42 -4.06 6.41
N ALA A 7 6.12 -3.62 7.64
CA ALA A 7 4.84 -3.00 7.97
C ALA A 7 4.58 -1.69 7.20
N TYR A 8 5.62 -0.87 6.96
CA TYR A 8 5.46 0.37 6.19
C TYR A 8 5.51 0.16 4.68
N THR A 9 6.09 -0.93 4.22
CA THR A 9 5.97 -1.34 2.81
C THR A 9 4.55 -1.84 2.54
N GLU A 10 3.96 -2.64 3.42
CA GLU A 10 2.57 -3.09 3.32
C GLU A 10 1.59 -1.90 3.26
N ALA A 11 1.78 -0.87 4.09
CA ALA A 11 0.93 0.33 4.07
C ALA A 11 1.06 1.12 2.75
N LEU A 12 2.27 1.26 2.20
CA LEU A 12 2.49 1.90 0.89
C LEU A 12 1.89 1.06 -0.26
N SER A 13 1.95 -0.27 -0.17
CA SER A 13 1.30 -1.16 -1.12
C SER A 13 -0.23 -1.03 -1.06
N LEU A 14 -0.82 -0.91 0.12
CA LEU A 14 -2.25 -0.66 0.26
C LEU A 14 -2.63 0.71 -0.31
N ASP A 15 -1.85 1.75 -0.01
CA ASP A 15 -2.08 3.10 -0.55
C ASP A 15 -1.99 3.16 -2.09
N THR A 16 -1.28 2.23 -2.72
CA THR A 16 -1.29 2.11 -4.20
C THR A 16 -2.71 1.92 -4.73
N PHE A 17 -3.55 1.15 -4.02
CA PHE A 17 -4.96 0.96 -4.38
C PHE A 17 -5.86 2.11 -3.91
N VAL A 18 -5.80 2.44 -2.61
CA VAL A 18 -6.80 3.31 -1.98
C VAL A 18 -6.52 4.80 -2.23
N GLN A 19 -5.26 5.15 -2.51
CA GLN A 19 -4.81 6.49 -2.91
C GLN A 19 -5.20 7.61 -1.93
N ILE A 20 -5.10 7.35 -0.63
CA ILE A 20 -5.53 8.29 0.42
C ILE A 20 -4.37 9.11 0.99
N LEU A 21 -3.13 8.63 0.87
CA LEU A 21 -1.97 9.36 1.37
C LEU A 21 -1.63 10.55 0.46
N THR A 22 -1.23 11.66 1.07
CA THR A 22 -0.60 12.77 0.34
C THR A 22 0.82 12.42 -0.06
N PHE A 23 1.39 13.19 -0.99
CA PHE A 23 2.81 13.05 -1.37
C PHE A 23 3.74 13.17 -0.14
N GLU A 24 3.50 14.15 0.73
CA GLU A 24 4.30 14.35 1.94
C GLU A 24 4.23 13.15 2.89
N GLN A 25 3.04 12.56 3.07
CA GLN A 25 2.86 11.37 3.90
C GLN A 25 3.59 10.16 3.31
N ARG A 26 3.55 9.98 1.98
CA ARG A 26 4.34 8.93 1.29
C ARG A 26 5.84 9.15 1.48
N LEU A 27 6.31 10.37 1.28
CA LEU A 27 7.72 10.73 1.44
C LEU A 27 8.20 10.46 2.86
N GLN A 28 7.45 10.91 3.86
CA GLN A 28 7.77 10.69 5.26
C GLN A 28 7.80 9.20 5.61
N THR A 29 6.87 8.40 5.06
CA THR A 29 6.86 6.94 5.25
C THR A 29 8.10 6.28 4.63
N CYS A 30 8.49 6.71 3.43
CA CYS A 30 9.73 6.27 2.79
C CYS A 30 10.98 6.64 3.62
N GLN A 31 11.01 7.84 4.19
CA GLN A 31 12.09 8.29 5.07
C GLN A 31 12.13 7.46 6.36
N TYR A 32 10.98 7.15 6.95
CA TYR A 32 10.89 6.30 8.14
C TYR A 32 11.43 4.90 7.84
N ARG A 33 11.00 4.30 6.73
CA ARG A 33 11.51 3.01 6.25
C ARG A 33 13.02 3.05 6.06
N ALA A 34 13.58 4.15 5.54
CA ALA A 34 15.01 4.31 5.33
C ALA A 34 15.80 4.65 6.61
N GLY A 35 15.16 4.71 7.80
CA GLY A 35 15.81 5.08 9.06
C GLY A 35 16.25 6.55 9.12
N LYS A 36 15.64 7.42 8.30
CA LYS A 36 15.95 8.85 8.23
C LYS A 36 15.07 9.71 9.14
N THR A 37 14.01 9.14 9.70
CA THR A 37 13.11 9.78 10.66
C THR A 37 12.43 8.71 11.52
N ASP A 38 12.05 9.07 12.75
CA ASP A 38 11.24 8.24 13.64
C ASP A 38 9.74 8.58 13.57
N LYS A 39 9.36 9.58 12.77
CA LYS A 39 7.98 10.04 12.66
C LYS A 39 7.24 9.30 11.55
N VAL A 40 6.07 8.76 11.89
CA VAL A 40 5.16 8.09 10.95
C VAL A 40 3.85 8.87 10.90
N PRO A 41 3.31 9.20 9.72
CA PRO A 41 2.00 9.85 9.60
C PRO A 41 0.87 9.03 10.23
N ALA A 42 -0.09 9.69 10.90
CA ALA A 42 -1.23 9.02 11.54
C ALA A 42 -2.02 8.14 10.56
N LEU A 43 -2.31 8.65 9.36
CA LEU A 43 -3.04 7.93 8.31
C LEU A 43 -2.33 6.63 7.88
N VAL A 44 -0.99 6.59 7.95
CA VAL A 44 -0.21 5.38 7.62
C VAL A 44 -0.35 4.35 8.74
N GLN A 45 -0.40 4.78 10.00
CA GLN A 45 -0.67 3.89 11.14
C GLN A 45 -2.09 3.31 11.06
N GLU A 46 -3.07 4.10 10.60
CA GLU A 46 -4.43 3.61 10.35
C GLU A 46 -4.48 2.53 9.26
N LEU A 47 -3.75 2.73 8.15
CA LEU A 47 -3.59 1.71 7.11
C LEU A 47 -2.97 0.42 7.68
N GLN A 48 -1.96 0.54 8.55
CA GLN A 48 -1.36 -0.63 9.23
C GLN A 48 -2.37 -1.36 10.11
N GLY A 49 -3.12 -0.62 10.93
CA GLY A 49 -4.18 -1.20 11.77
C GLY A 49 -5.28 -1.89 10.95
N TRP A 50 -5.60 -1.35 9.76
CA TRP A 50 -6.51 -2.01 8.83
C TRP A 50 -5.91 -3.31 8.27
N ILE A 51 -4.66 -3.29 7.82
CA ILE A 51 -3.94 -4.46 7.27
C ILE A 51 -3.89 -5.59 8.30
N GLU A 52 -3.55 -5.27 9.55
CA GLU A 52 -3.49 -6.25 10.64
C GLU A 52 -4.86 -6.86 10.95
N ARG A 53 -5.91 -6.01 11.07
CA ARG A 53 -7.29 -6.48 11.32
C ARG A 53 -7.83 -7.36 10.19
N LYS A 54 -7.53 -7.01 8.94
CA LYS A 54 -8.00 -7.74 7.75
C LYS A 54 -7.10 -8.89 7.34
N ARG A 55 -5.93 -9.05 7.98
CA ARG A 55 -4.87 -9.99 7.57
C ARG A 55 -4.54 -9.83 6.08
N TRP A 56 -4.56 -8.59 5.61
CA TRP A 56 -4.34 -8.30 4.20
C TRP A 56 -2.87 -8.55 3.84
N LEU A 57 -2.63 -9.12 2.67
CA LEU A 57 -1.30 -9.37 2.13
C LEU A 57 -1.13 -8.56 0.84
N PRO A 58 0.02 -7.88 0.66
CA PRO A 58 0.26 -7.12 -0.55
C PRO A 58 0.44 -8.05 -1.77
N PRO A 59 -0.24 -7.80 -2.89
CA PRO A 59 0.01 -8.54 -4.12
C PRO A 59 1.31 -8.10 -4.79
N ALA A 60 1.76 -8.87 -5.77
CA ALA A 60 2.83 -8.43 -6.65
C ALA A 60 2.33 -7.31 -7.58
N PHE A 61 3.20 -6.36 -7.88
CA PHE A 61 2.93 -5.27 -8.82
C PHE A 61 3.90 -5.31 -10.00
N ARG A 62 3.45 -4.90 -11.18
CA ARG A 62 4.31 -4.69 -12.34
C ARG A 62 3.74 -3.59 -13.23
N TYR A 63 4.59 -3.04 -14.10
CA TYR A 63 4.13 -2.24 -15.23
C TYR A 63 3.92 -3.14 -16.45
N GLU A 64 2.81 -2.98 -17.14
CA GLU A 64 2.63 -3.58 -18.46
C GLU A 64 3.66 -2.94 -19.43
N PRO A 65 4.47 -3.74 -20.15
CA PRO A 65 5.61 -3.20 -20.91
C PRO A 65 5.29 -2.18 -22.00
N ASN A 66 4.10 -2.24 -22.60
CA ASN A 66 3.71 -1.43 -23.76
C ASN A 66 2.93 -0.18 -23.35
N THR A 67 2.02 -0.29 -22.38
CA THR A 67 1.15 0.80 -21.93
C THR A 67 1.70 1.52 -20.71
N LEU A 68 2.67 0.92 -20.00
CA LEU A 68 3.17 1.37 -18.70
C LEU A 68 2.06 1.50 -17.65
N GLU A 69 0.96 0.78 -17.83
CA GLU A 69 -0.11 0.68 -16.84
C GLU A 69 0.35 -0.16 -15.66
N LEU A 70 0.12 0.33 -14.44
CA LEU A 70 0.40 -0.43 -13.22
C LEU A 70 -0.66 -1.54 -13.04
N GLN A 71 -0.19 -2.77 -12.95
CA GLN A 71 -0.98 -3.97 -12.75
C GLN A 71 -0.67 -4.62 -11.40
N TRP A 72 -1.62 -5.39 -10.88
CA TRP A 72 -1.46 -6.25 -9.72
C TRP A 72 -1.73 -7.70 -10.11
N GLN A 73 -1.11 -8.64 -9.40
CA GLN A 73 -1.36 -10.06 -9.60
C GLN A 73 -2.51 -10.54 -8.70
N ASP A 74 -3.53 -11.16 -9.30
CA ASP A 74 -4.67 -11.73 -8.59
C ASP A 74 -4.40 -13.15 -8.05
N ASP A 75 -5.38 -13.69 -7.32
CA ASP A 75 -5.30 -15.02 -6.69
C ASP A 75 -5.20 -16.17 -7.72
N ASN A 76 -5.52 -15.92 -8.99
CA ASN A 76 -5.36 -16.86 -10.10
C ASN A 76 -4.05 -16.63 -10.87
N GLU A 77 -3.12 -15.87 -10.29
CA GLU A 77 -1.83 -15.47 -10.86
C GLU A 77 -1.95 -14.59 -12.12
N GLN A 78 -3.12 -14.01 -12.39
CA GLN A 78 -3.37 -13.16 -13.55
C GLN A 78 -3.06 -11.70 -13.22
N TRP A 79 -2.54 -10.99 -14.21
CA TRP A 79 -2.23 -9.58 -14.07
C TRP A 79 -3.41 -8.73 -14.47
N GLN A 80 -3.96 -8.02 -13.50
CA GLN A 80 -5.15 -7.19 -13.65
C GLN A 80 -4.78 -5.71 -13.56
N PRO A 81 -5.50 -4.82 -14.27
CA PRO A 81 -5.39 -3.38 -14.06
C PRO A 81 -5.65 -3.03 -12.59
N LEU A 82 -4.92 -2.04 -12.06
CA LEU A 82 -5.13 -1.54 -10.70
C LEU A 82 -6.60 -1.12 -10.46
N THR A 83 -7.23 -0.54 -11.48
CA THR A 83 -8.62 -0.06 -11.46
C THR A 83 -9.66 -1.15 -11.26
N ALA A 84 -9.32 -2.41 -11.56
CA ALA A 84 -10.21 -3.56 -11.37
C ALA A 84 -10.19 -4.12 -9.94
N HIS A 85 -9.23 -3.70 -9.11
CA HIS A 85 -9.14 -4.20 -7.74
C HIS A 85 -10.27 -3.63 -6.86
N PRO A 86 -10.91 -4.43 -5.98
CA PRO A 86 -11.99 -3.94 -5.10
C PRO A 86 -11.60 -2.79 -4.16
N LEU A 87 -10.31 -2.66 -3.84
CA LEU A 87 -9.76 -1.56 -3.02
C LEU A 87 -9.42 -0.29 -3.83
N TYR A 88 -9.54 -0.30 -5.16
CA TYR A 88 -9.19 0.86 -5.97
C TYR A 88 -10.06 2.06 -5.62
N LYS A 89 -9.44 3.11 -5.07
CA LYS A 89 -10.10 4.31 -4.50
C LYS A 89 -11.20 3.98 -3.47
N ALA A 90 -11.17 2.80 -2.88
CA ALA A 90 -12.10 2.43 -1.83
C ALA A 90 -11.83 3.28 -0.60
N LYS A 91 -12.89 3.71 0.08
CA LYS A 91 -12.73 4.32 1.40
C LYS A 91 -12.27 3.25 2.37
N VAL A 92 -11.07 3.42 2.94
CA VAL A 92 -10.62 2.61 4.08
C VAL A 92 -11.37 3.10 5.31
N THR A 93 -12.66 2.79 5.41
CA THR A 93 -13.47 3.09 6.60
C THR A 93 -13.45 1.89 7.53
N GLY A 94 -12.98 2.12 8.74
CA GLY A 94 -13.01 1.15 9.82
C GLY A 94 -12.48 1.81 11.09
N TYR A 95 -13.30 2.62 11.73
CA TYR A 95 -13.16 2.91 13.15
C TYR A 95 -13.24 1.58 13.90
#